data_AF-A0A963IZW3-F1
#
_entry.id   AF-A0A963IZW3-F1
#
_cell.length_a   1.000
_cell.length_b   1.000
_cell.length_c   1.000
_cell.angle_alpha   90.00
_cell.angle_beta   90.00
_cell.angle_gamma   90.00
#
_symmetry.space_group_name_H-M   'P 1'
#
loop_
_entity.id
_entity.type
_entity.pdbx_description
1 polymer ?
#
loop_
_entity_poly.entity_id
_entity_poly.type
_entity_poly.pdbx_seq_one_letter_code
_entity_poly.pdbx_strand_id
1 'polypeptide(L)'
;MSNKKEDLSAATVGIGRRRFINTAALAGLTVGVAACNDKPAASAAPAASAPTPVAHAASEVGKYEVAPGQLDEYYAFSSGGHSGNVRIYGLPSGRLFKNIPVFNTDCLVGWGITNESKKIIGTKPDGSLKYQTGDTHHVHPSYKDGTYDGRYIFVNDKIHGRLARVRLDTMETDKITELPLVQGFHGVFPDKRDPVDAAINHTTRVFCGGEFSIPLDNNGKNMDATADYRSVFSCVDAETMEVRWQVLIDGNCDLVATSYDGKLACSNQYNTENGAHYEDMMSAERDACIFFNVARIEAAVKAGKFKTYGGSKVPVVDGTKAGNADPKTALVCYVPVSKNPHGVNASPDGKYYACSGKLSPTATLIEHALVLKWFD
;
A
#
# COMPACT_ATOMS: atom_id res chain seq x y z
N MET A 1 -51.53 -37.54 -1.30
CA MET A 1 -51.99 -36.18 -1.62
C MET A 1 -50.91 -35.22 -1.15
N SER A 2 -50.30 -34.32 -1.90
CA SER A 2 -50.28 -34.04 -3.33
C SER A 2 -48.92 -33.36 -3.58
N ASN A 3 -48.23 -33.79 -4.63
CA ASN A 3 -47.09 -33.07 -5.21
C ASN A 3 -47.55 -31.67 -5.66
N LYS A 4 -46.68 -30.66 -5.47
CA LYS A 4 -46.59 -29.53 -6.39
C LYS A 4 -45.16 -28.97 -6.37
N LYS A 5 -44.42 -29.32 -7.42
CA LYS A 5 -43.30 -28.52 -7.93
C LYS A 5 -43.91 -27.23 -8.51
N GLU A 6 -43.33 -26.09 -8.19
CA GLU A 6 -43.47 -24.89 -9.01
C GLU A 6 -42.13 -24.59 -9.66
N ASP A 7 -42.23 -24.39 -10.97
CA ASP A 7 -41.17 -24.25 -11.95
C ASP A 7 -40.87 -22.75 -12.09
N LEU A 8 -39.67 -22.30 -11.69
CA LEU A 8 -39.24 -20.91 -11.88
C LEU A 8 -38.38 -20.82 -13.15
N SER A 9 -39.07 -20.93 -14.28
CA SER A 9 -38.56 -20.57 -15.60
C SER A 9 -39.32 -19.34 -16.10
N ALA A 10 -38.83 -18.14 -15.76
CA ALA A 10 -39.22 -16.91 -16.45
C ALA A 10 -38.00 -15.98 -16.55
N ALA A 11 -37.58 -15.78 -17.79
CA ALA A 11 -36.42 -15.01 -18.21
C ALA A 11 -36.43 -13.56 -17.69
N THR A 12 -35.38 -13.17 -16.98
CA THR A 12 -35.04 -11.75 -16.80
C THR A 12 -34.07 -11.35 -17.91
N VAL A 13 -34.61 -11.08 -19.11
CA VAL A 13 -33.86 -10.46 -20.20
C VAL A 13 -33.57 -9.02 -19.82
N GLY A 14 -32.28 -8.67 -19.82
CA GLY A 14 -31.75 -7.40 -19.35
C GLY A 14 -32.28 -6.18 -20.10
N ILE A 15 -32.71 -5.17 -19.34
CA ILE A 15 -32.88 -3.80 -19.83
C ILE A 15 -31.48 -3.18 -19.86
N GLY A 16 -30.89 -3.11 -21.06
CA GLY A 16 -29.56 -2.55 -21.27
C GLY A 16 -29.48 -1.05 -20.94
N ARG A 17 -28.42 -0.66 -20.25
CA ARG A 17 -28.04 0.72 -19.84
C ARG A 17 -28.09 1.80 -20.94
N ARG A 18 -28.22 1.43 -22.22
CA ARG A 18 -28.26 2.36 -23.35
C ARG A 18 -29.65 2.97 -23.64
N ARG A 19 -30.74 2.43 -23.08
CA ARG A 19 -32.09 2.98 -23.30
C ARG A 19 -32.51 4.07 -22.29
N PHE A 20 -31.78 4.24 -21.19
CA PHE A 20 -32.10 5.28 -20.20
C PHE A 20 -31.58 6.68 -20.63
N ILE A 21 -30.52 6.72 -21.44
CA ILE A 21 -29.87 7.98 -21.85
C ILE A 21 -30.61 8.68 -23.00
N ASN A 22 -31.39 7.96 -23.81
CA ASN A 22 -32.09 8.56 -24.96
C ASN A 22 -33.46 9.16 -24.62
N THR A 23 -34.01 8.91 -23.43
CA THR A 23 -35.35 9.40 -23.05
C THR A 23 -35.32 10.76 -22.35
N ALA A 24 -34.16 11.22 -21.88
CA ALA A 24 -34.01 12.52 -21.23
C ALA A 24 -33.71 13.67 -22.22
N ALA A 25 -33.38 13.37 -23.48
CA ALA A 25 -33.04 14.36 -24.50
C ALA A 25 -34.23 14.78 -25.39
N LEU A 26 -35.44 14.24 -25.17
CA LEU A 26 -36.60 14.43 -26.06
C LEU A 26 -37.83 15.00 -25.34
N ALA A 27 -37.63 15.89 -24.35
CA ALA A 27 -38.73 16.55 -23.62
C ALA A 27 -38.64 18.09 -23.64
N GLY A 28 -37.97 18.68 -24.64
CA GLY A 28 -37.78 20.14 -24.71
C GLY A 28 -37.88 20.80 -26.09
N LEU A 29 -38.22 20.07 -27.16
CA LEU A 29 -38.21 20.60 -28.53
C LEU A 29 -39.47 20.24 -29.33
N THR A 30 -40.63 20.62 -28.82
CA THR A 30 -41.89 20.55 -29.59
C THR A 30 -42.62 21.89 -29.58
N VAL A 31 -42.09 22.88 -30.29
CA VAL A 31 -42.91 23.93 -30.94
C VAL A 31 -42.26 24.32 -32.27
N GLY A 32 -42.94 24.00 -33.38
CA GLY A 32 -42.86 24.78 -34.61
C GLY A 32 -42.08 24.20 -35.78
N VAL A 33 -42.63 23.19 -36.48
CA VAL A 33 -42.35 22.96 -37.90
C VAL A 33 -43.65 22.95 -38.70
N ALA A 34 -43.84 24.07 -39.42
CA ALA A 34 -44.46 24.27 -40.72
C ALA A 34 -45.77 23.53 -41.09
N ALA A 35 -46.85 24.31 -41.24
CA ALA A 35 -47.90 24.07 -42.22
C ALA A 35 -47.74 25.10 -43.35
N CYS A 36 -47.52 24.62 -44.58
CA CYS A 36 -47.46 25.43 -45.79
C CYS A 36 -48.85 25.96 -46.16
N ASN A 37 -48.95 27.26 -46.48
CA ASN A 37 -50.01 27.78 -47.35
C ASN A 37 -49.53 29.05 -48.04
N ASP A 38 -49.60 29.05 -49.38
CA ASP A 38 -49.21 30.15 -50.27
C ASP A 38 -50.17 31.36 -50.13
N LYS A 39 -49.64 32.54 -49.76
CA LYS A 39 -50.25 33.85 -50.04
C LYS A 39 -49.18 34.96 -50.15
N PRO A 40 -49.40 36.02 -50.96
CA PRO A 40 -48.35 36.94 -51.38
C PRO A 40 -47.98 37.99 -50.32
N ALA A 41 -46.75 38.49 -50.46
CA ALA A 41 -46.01 39.33 -49.54
C ALA A 41 -46.73 40.57 -49.01
N ALA A 42 -46.59 40.79 -47.70
CA ALA A 42 -46.77 42.07 -47.02
C ALA A 42 -45.52 42.40 -46.21
N SER A 43 -45.20 43.70 -46.17
CA SER A 43 -44.04 44.41 -45.63
C SER A 43 -43.32 43.82 -44.40
N ALA A 44 -41.99 43.83 -44.46
CA ALA A 44 -41.09 43.40 -43.39
C ALA A 44 -41.27 44.21 -42.09
N ALA A 45 -41.58 43.50 -40.99
CA ALA A 45 -41.49 44.01 -39.63
C ALA A 45 -40.03 44.00 -39.14
N PRO A 46 -39.64 44.84 -38.16
CA PRO A 46 -38.27 44.87 -37.66
C PRO A 46 -37.90 43.51 -37.05
N ALA A 47 -36.68 43.03 -37.34
CA ALA A 47 -36.16 41.80 -36.80
C ALA A 47 -36.19 41.82 -35.27
N ALA A 48 -36.86 40.83 -34.67
CA ALA A 48 -36.82 40.63 -33.23
C ALA A 48 -35.37 40.37 -32.79
N SER A 49 -34.94 41.05 -31.73
CA SER A 49 -33.66 40.83 -31.09
C SER A 49 -33.46 39.35 -30.77
N ALA A 50 -32.32 38.79 -31.18
CA ALA A 50 -31.93 37.43 -30.85
C ALA A 50 -32.07 37.19 -29.33
N PRO A 51 -32.63 36.05 -28.89
CA PRO A 51 -32.71 35.76 -27.47
C PRO A 51 -31.29 35.73 -26.91
N THR A 52 -31.07 36.48 -25.83
CA THR A 52 -29.88 36.39 -24.99
C THR A 52 -29.65 34.92 -24.66
N PRO A 53 -28.42 34.37 -24.80
CA PRO A 53 -28.16 33.01 -24.37
C PRO A 53 -28.55 32.92 -22.90
N VAL A 54 -29.56 32.10 -22.62
CA VAL A 54 -29.96 31.79 -21.25
C VAL A 54 -28.73 31.16 -20.63
N ALA A 55 -28.11 31.86 -19.67
CA ALA A 55 -27.07 31.27 -18.86
C ALA A 55 -27.67 29.97 -18.32
N HIS A 56 -27.11 28.83 -18.71
CA HIS A 56 -27.46 27.57 -18.07
C HIS A 56 -27.33 27.82 -16.57
N ALA A 57 -28.45 27.72 -15.85
CA ALA A 57 -28.44 27.81 -14.41
C ALA A 57 -27.30 26.91 -13.93
N ALA A 58 -26.33 27.47 -13.21
CA ALA A 58 -25.25 26.70 -12.65
C ALA A 58 -25.91 25.56 -11.88
N SER A 59 -25.75 24.32 -12.35
CA SER A 59 -26.17 23.16 -11.60
C SER A 59 -25.54 23.31 -10.22
N GLU A 60 -26.32 23.14 -9.16
CA GLU A 60 -25.77 23.11 -7.80
C GLU A 60 -24.75 21.98 -7.75
N VAL A 61 -23.48 22.35 -7.94
CA VAL A 61 -22.34 21.44 -7.89
C VAL A 61 -22.27 20.98 -6.44
N GLY A 62 -22.42 19.67 -6.22
CA GLY A 62 -22.34 19.13 -4.87
C GLY A 62 -21.00 19.50 -4.23
N LYS A 63 -20.93 19.57 -2.89
CA LYS A 63 -19.69 19.92 -2.15
C LYS A 63 -18.43 19.14 -2.59
N TYR A 64 -18.61 17.92 -3.11
CA TYR A 64 -17.53 17.03 -3.55
C TYR A 64 -17.39 16.95 -5.08
N GLU A 65 -18.18 17.71 -5.82
CA GLU A 65 -18.14 17.73 -7.28
C GLU A 65 -17.12 18.75 -7.77
N VAL A 66 -16.21 18.30 -8.63
CA VAL A 66 -15.17 19.15 -9.24
C VAL A 66 -15.52 19.39 -10.69
N ALA A 67 -16.08 20.57 -10.97
CA ALA A 67 -16.60 20.95 -12.29
C ALA A 67 -15.52 20.93 -13.39
N PRO A 68 -15.91 20.82 -14.68
CA PRO A 68 -14.97 20.96 -15.80
C PRO A 68 -14.16 22.26 -15.70
N GLY A 69 -12.84 22.14 -15.88
CA GLY A 69 -11.90 23.27 -15.73
C GLY A 69 -11.43 23.56 -14.30
N GLN A 70 -11.98 22.87 -13.29
CA GLN A 70 -11.51 22.95 -11.90
C GLN A 70 -10.56 21.80 -11.55
N LEU A 71 -9.67 22.05 -10.59
CA LEU A 71 -8.69 21.09 -10.10
C LEU A 71 -9.17 20.42 -8.80
N ASP A 72 -8.73 19.19 -8.59
CA ASP A 72 -8.80 18.52 -7.29
C ASP A 72 -7.83 19.17 -6.29
N GLU A 73 -8.14 19.07 -4.99
CA GLU A 73 -7.36 19.67 -3.91
C GLU A 73 -6.21 18.75 -3.45
N TYR A 74 -6.42 17.43 -3.49
CA TYR A 74 -5.42 16.45 -3.07
C TYR A 74 -5.16 15.39 -4.13
N TYR A 75 -3.92 14.89 -4.14
CA TYR A 75 -3.58 13.62 -4.78
C TYR A 75 -3.72 12.48 -3.77
N ALA A 76 -4.44 11.43 -4.17
CA ALA A 76 -4.48 10.17 -3.45
C ALA A 76 -3.72 9.11 -4.23
N PHE A 77 -2.60 8.66 -3.67
CA PHE A 77 -1.83 7.54 -4.19
C PHE A 77 -2.37 6.25 -3.59
N SER A 78 -2.73 5.31 -4.45
CA SER A 78 -3.37 4.06 -4.05
C SER A 78 -2.64 2.87 -4.66
N SER A 79 -2.62 1.79 -3.90
CA SER A 79 -2.19 0.49 -4.40
C SER A 79 -3.12 -0.01 -5.51
N GLY A 80 -2.56 -0.70 -6.50
CA GLY A 80 -3.32 -1.44 -7.50
C GLY A 80 -3.77 -2.83 -7.03
N GLY A 81 -3.33 -3.28 -5.86
CA GLY A 81 -3.46 -4.67 -5.43
C GLY A 81 -2.73 -5.60 -6.40
N HIS A 82 -3.43 -6.66 -6.79
CA HIS A 82 -2.95 -7.69 -7.70
C HIS A 82 -2.71 -7.18 -9.14
N SER A 83 -3.10 -5.94 -9.46
CA SER A 83 -2.73 -5.33 -10.73
C SER A 83 -1.28 -4.84 -10.76
N GLY A 84 -0.57 -4.86 -9.62
CA GLY A 84 0.88 -4.64 -9.55
C GLY A 84 1.34 -3.21 -9.85
N ASN A 85 0.44 -2.24 -9.94
CA ASN A 85 0.73 -0.84 -10.27
C ASN A 85 0.36 0.10 -9.12
N VAL A 86 0.78 1.36 -9.19
CA VAL A 86 0.29 2.44 -8.31
C VAL A 86 -0.69 3.32 -9.09
N ARG A 87 -1.73 3.84 -8.42
CA ARG A 87 -2.78 4.66 -9.01
C ARG A 87 -2.78 6.04 -8.38
N ILE A 88 -2.97 7.07 -9.20
CA ILE A 88 -3.12 8.46 -8.75
C ILE A 88 -4.56 8.89 -8.95
N TYR A 89 -5.24 9.25 -7.88
CA TYR A 89 -6.59 9.83 -7.90
C TYR A 89 -6.55 11.31 -7.50
N GLY A 90 -7.49 12.10 -8.02
CA GLY A 90 -7.82 13.41 -7.49
C GLY A 90 -8.90 13.32 -6.42
N LEU A 91 -8.75 14.04 -5.31
CA LEU A 91 -9.79 14.21 -4.29
C LEU A 91 -10.23 15.68 -4.21
N PRO A 92 -11.54 15.96 -4.06
CA PRO A 92 -12.60 15.01 -3.70
C PRO A 92 -13.27 14.30 -4.88
N SER A 93 -12.90 14.56 -6.14
CA SER A 93 -13.65 14.04 -7.30
C SER A 93 -13.61 12.50 -7.43
N GLY A 94 -12.60 11.85 -6.87
CA GLY A 94 -12.38 10.40 -6.99
C GLY A 94 -11.94 9.95 -8.39
N ARG A 95 -11.57 10.89 -9.27
CA ARG A 95 -11.17 10.60 -10.66
C ARG A 95 -9.76 10.01 -10.70
N LEU A 96 -9.56 8.95 -11.47
CA LEU A 96 -8.23 8.38 -11.74
C LEU A 96 -7.50 9.27 -12.76
N PHE A 97 -6.34 9.80 -12.36
CA PHE A 97 -5.49 10.63 -13.22
C PHE A 97 -4.43 9.82 -13.96
N LYS A 98 -3.79 8.86 -13.30
CA LYS A 98 -2.68 8.08 -13.89
C LYS A 98 -2.53 6.71 -13.23
N ASN A 99 -2.16 5.72 -14.03
CA ASN A 99 -1.55 4.47 -13.55
C ASN A 99 -0.04 4.59 -13.71
N ILE A 100 0.71 4.38 -12.63
CA ILE A 100 2.17 4.27 -12.63
C ILE A 100 2.47 2.77 -12.66
N PRO A 101 3.02 2.22 -13.76
CA PRO A 101 3.38 0.81 -13.79
C PRO A 101 4.59 0.56 -12.89
N VAL A 102 4.54 -0.53 -12.13
CA VAL A 102 5.58 -0.87 -11.13
C VAL A 102 6.03 -2.31 -11.32
N PHE A 103 5.20 -3.27 -10.92
CA PHE A 103 5.49 -4.70 -10.98
C PHE A 103 4.75 -5.42 -12.11
N ASN A 104 3.73 -4.79 -12.68
CA ASN A 104 3.03 -5.28 -13.86
C ASN A 104 3.82 -4.99 -15.14
N THR A 105 3.46 -5.68 -16.22
CA THR A 105 3.80 -5.21 -17.58
C THR A 105 2.72 -4.24 -18.06
N ASP A 106 3.10 -3.12 -18.68
CA ASP A 106 2.16 -2.11 -19.19
C ASP A 106 2.34 -1.89 -20.69
N CYS A 107 1.28 -2.16 -21.44
CA CYS A 107 1.29 -2.06 -22.91
C CYS A 107 1.06 -0.64 -23.43
N LEU A 108 0.66 0.32 -22.59
CA LEU A 108 0.44 1.70 -23.00
C LEU A 108 1.77 2.44 -23.10
N VAL A 109 2.64 2.30 -22.10
CA VAL A 109 3.95 2.97 -22.05
C VAL A 109 5.13 2.03 -22.29
N GLY A 110 4.87 0.73 -22.48
CA GLY A 110 5.90 -0.27 -22.77
C GLY A 110 6.72 -0.70 -21.55
N TRP A 111 6.26 -0.41 -20.33
CA TRP A 111 6.94 -0.85 -19.11
C TRP A 111 6.95 -2.38 -19.01
N GLY A 112 8.13 -2.97 -18.82
CA GLY A 112 8.39 -4.41 -18.94
C GLY A 112 8.85 -4.85 -20.32
N ILE A 113 8.75 -3.98 -21.34
CA ILE A 113 9.15 -4.29 -22.73
C ILE A 113 10.41 -3.51 -23.10
N THR A 114 10.48 -2.21 -22.74
CA THR A 114 11.62 -1.33 -23.01
C THR A 114 12.88 -1.79 -22.26
N ASN A 115 14.06 -1.45 -22.80
CA ASN A 115 15.33 -1.82 -22.18
C ASN A 115 15.51 -1.14 -20.81
N GLU A 116 15.02 0.08 -20.67
CA GLU A 116 15.09 0.89 -19.44
C GLU A 116 14.28 0.23 -18.32
N SER A 117 13.03 -0.14 -18.60
CA SER A 117 12.16 -0.79 -17.60
C SER A 117 12.63 -2.21 -17.27
N LYS A 118 13.11 -2.98 -18.25
CA LYS A 118 13.73 -4.29 -18.02
C LYS A 118 14.95 -4.21 -17.11
N LYS A 119 15.75 -3.14 -17.22
CA LYS A 119 16.89 -2.89 -16.34
C LYS A 119 16.45 -2.62 -14.90
N ILE A 120 15.31 -1.97 -14.70
CA ILE A 120 14.76 -1.68 -13.36
C ILE A 120 14.10 -2.93 -12.75
N ILE A 121 13.28 -3.65 -13.52
CA ILE A 121 12.55 -4.85 -13.05
C ILE A 121 13.49 -6.04 -12.82
N GLY A 122 14.54 -6.13 -13.65
CA GLY A 122 15.44 -7.28 -13.70
C GLY A 122 15.05 -8.30 -14.76
N THR A 123 16.06 -8.98 -15.30
CA THR A 123 15.92 -10.00 -16.35
C THR A 123 16.58 -11.31 -15.92
N LYS A 124 16.14 -12.40 -16.54
CA LYS A 124 16.83 -13.70 -16.50
C LYS A 124 18.05 -13.68 -17.42
N PRO A 125 18.96 -14.67 -17.35
CA PRO A 125 20.14 -14.72 -18.22
C PRO A 125 19.83 -14.71 -19.73
N ASP A 126 18.64 -15.15 -20.13
CA ASP A 126 18.16 -15.12 -21.52
C ASP A 126 17.60 -13.76 -21.98
N GLY A 127 17.61 -12.75 -21.09
CA GLY A 127 17.09 -11.40 -21.35
C GLY A 127 15.57 -11.25 -21.20
N SER A 128 14.84 -12.33 -20.90
CA SER A 128 13.41 -12.25 -20.56
C SER A 128 13.20 -11.62 -19.18
N LEU A 129 12.05 -10.99 -18.95
CA LEU A 129 11.72 -10.42 -17.64
C LEU A 129 11.78 -11.48 -16.54
N LYS A 130 12.37 -11.12 -15.40
CA LYS A 130 12.40 -12.01 -14.23
C LYS A 130 11.01 -12.22 -13.65
N TYR A 131 10.22 -11.13 -13.58
CA TYR A 131 8.85 -11.12 -13.09
C TYR A 131 7.96 -10.32 -14.03
N GLN A 132 6.70 -10.75 -14.21
CA GLN A 132 5.71 -10.07 -15.06
C GLN A 132 4.43 -9.67 -14.30
N THR A 133 4.34 -10.07 -13.03
CA THR A 133 3.23 -9.81 -12.13
C THR A 133 3.76 -9.22 -10.82
N GLY A 134 2.85 -8.68 -10.03
CA GLY A 134 3.12 -8.26 -8.67
C GLY A 134 1.84 -7.94 -7.92
N ASP A 135 1.97 -7.74 -6.62
CA ASP A 135 0.86 -7.47 -5.73
C ASP A 135 1.23 -6.32 -4.80
N THR A 136 0.80 -5.11 -5.16
CA THR A 136 1.03 -3.89 -4.36
C THR A 136 0.08 -3.83 -3.17
N HIS A 137 0.52 -3.40 -1.98
CA HIS A 137 -0.38 -3.24 -0.82
C HIS A 137 -0.31 -1.83 -0.24
N HIS A 138 0.86 -1.41 0.24
CA HIS A 138 1.01 -0.15 0.94
C HIS A 138 1.86 0.83 0.14
N VAL A 139 1.35 2.05 0.02
CA VAL A 139 1.94 3.13 -0.77
C VAL A 139 2.24 4.27 0.18
N HIS A 140 3.52 4.52 0.44
CA HIS A 140 3.95 5.52 1.42
C HIS A 140 4.88 6.57 0.80
N PRO A 141 4.55 7.87 0.91
CA PRO A 141 5.47 8.92 0.50
C PRO A 141 6.63 9.08 1.47
N SER A 142 7.74 9.63 0.99
CA SER A 142 8.85 10.12 1.82
C SER A 142 8.46 11.35 2.64
N TYR A 143 9.18 11.55 3.75
CA TYR A 143 8.96 12.60 4.73
C TYR A 143 10.15 13.55 4.82
N LYS A 144 9.85 14.79 5.17
CA LYS A 144 10.78 15.79 5.73
C LYS A 144 10.05 16.58 6.80
N ASP A 145 10.70 16.77 7.94
CA ASP A 145 10.13 17.50 9.08
C ASP A 145 8.75 16.99 9.54
N GLY A 146 8.55 15.66 9.46
CA GLY A 146 7.30 15.00 9.84
C GLY A 146 6.14 15.15 8.86
N THR A 147 6.32 15.82 7.72
CA THR A 147 5.34 15.95 6.63
C THR A 147 5.86 15.33 5.34
N TYR A 148 4.98 15.06 4.37
CA TYR A 148 5.38 14.52 3.08
C TYR A 148 6.20 15.54 2.29
N ASP A 149 7.32 15.11 1.72
CA ASP A 149 8.27 15.99 1.02
C ASP A 149 8.14 15.97 -0.52
N GLY A 150 7.30 15.08 -1.04
CA GLY A 150 7.02 14.98 -2.47
C GLY A 150 8.19 14.45 -3.32
N ARG A 151 9.18 13.78 -2.73
CA ARG A 151 10.32 13.21 -3.48
C ARG A 151 10.02 11.81 -4.02
N TYR A 152 9.64 10.90 -3.13
CA TYR A 152 9.48 9.49 -3.44
C TYR A 152 8.17 8.91 -2.90
N ILE A 153 7.75 7.81 -3.51
CA ILE A 153 6.82 6.84 -2.95
C ILE A 153 7.52 5.49 -2.88
N PHE A 154 7.27 4.77 -1.80
CA PHE A 154 7.68 3.38 -1.62
C PHE A 154 6.46 2.45 -1.66
N VAL A 155 6.58 1.32 -2.36
CA VAL A 155 5.51 0.33 -2.50
C VAL A 155 6.06 -1.10 -2.52
N ASN A 156 5.40 -2.00 -1.80
CA ASN A 156 5.78 -3.41 -1.70
C ASN A 156 5.23 -4.26 -2.86
N ASP A 157 5.87 -5.39 -3.12
CA ASP A 157 5.34 -6.52 -3.88
C ASP A 157 5.29 -7.76 -2.97
N LYS A 158 4.08 -8.14 -2.57
CA LYS A 158 3.86 -9.23 -1.61
C LYS A 158 4.30 -10.58 -2.12
N ILE A 159 4.04 -10.88 -3.39
CA ILE A 159 4.19 -12.23 -3.93
C ILE A 159 5.63 -12.56 -4.37
N HIS A 160 6.49 -11.56 -4.58
CA HIS A 160 7.89 -11.78 -4.94
C HIS A 160 8.90 -11.14 -3.98
N GLY A 161 8.46 -10.53 -2.88
CA GLY A 161 9.36 -9.97 -1.87
C GLY A 161 10.20 -8.80 -2.39
N ARG A 162 9.58 -7.84 -3.09
CA ARG A 162 10.29 -6.70 -3.70
C ARG A 162 9.80 -5.36 -3.18
N LEU A 163 10.70 -4.39 -3.03
CA LEU A 163 10.38 -3.00 -2.74
C LEU A 163 10.64 -2.14 -3.97
N ALA A 164 9.66 -1.35 -4.40
CA ALA A 164 9.85 -0.36 -5.46
C ALA A 164 9.87 1.06 -4.89
N ARG A 165 10.63 1.92 -5.57
CA ARG A 165 10.59 3.38 -5.40
C ARG A 165 10.03 4.03 -6.66
N VAL A 166 9.08 4.93 -6.46
CA VAL A 166 8.50 5.79 -7.49
C VAL A 166 8.99 7.21 -7.24
N ARG A 167 9.50 7.84 -8.28
CA ARG A 167 9.84 9.26 -8.30
C ARG A 167 8.60 10.10 -8.55
N LEU A 168 8.33 11.06 -7.68
CA LEU A 168 7.14 11.90 -7.77
C LEU A 168 7.28 13.06 -8.75
N ASP A 169 8.49 13.43 -9.14
CA ASP A 169 8.73 14.47 -10.14
C ASP A 169 8.43 13.99 -11.58
N THR A 170 8.59 12.69 -11.87
CA THR A 170 8.22 12.08 -13.16
C THR A 170 7.00 11.14 -13.09
N MET A 171 6.57 10.76 -11.88
CA MET A 171 5.53 9.75 -11.64
C MET A 171 5.87 8.40 -12.30
N GLU A 172 7.10 7.93 -12.07
CA GLU A 172 7.67 6.71 -12.65
C GLU A 172 8.48 5.92 -11.62
N THR A 173 8.44 4.59 -11.73
CA THR A 173 9.31 3.72 -10.93
C THR A 173 10.75 3.82 -11.41
N ASP A 174 11.69 4.11 -10.50
CA ASP A 174 13.11 4.27 -10.83
C ASP A 174 13.99 3.14 -10.29
N LYS A 175 13.53 2.45 -9.23
CA LYS A 175 14.25 1.36 -8.57
C LYS A 175 13.30 0.27 -8.10
N ILE A 176 13.73 -0.99 -8.23
CA ILE A 176 13.12 -2.16 -7.60
C ILE A 176 14.23 -2.98 -6.96
N THR A 177 14.02 -3.38 -5.70
CA THR A 177 14.96 -4.14 -4.90
C THR A 177 14.30 -5.43 -4.43
N GLU A 178 14.94 -6.56 -4.66
CA GLU A 178 14.50 -7.87 -4.14
C GLU A 178 15.05 -8.08 -2.74
N LEU A 179 14.17 -8.40 -1.79
CA LEU A 179 14.52 -8.64 -0.40
C LEU A 179 14.91 -10.11 -0.23
N PRO A 180 16.16 -10.42 0.17
CA PRO A 180 16.54 -11.79 0.44
C PRO A 180 15.81 -12.30 1.69
N LEU A 181 15.65 -13.63 1.81
CA LEU A 181 15.06 -14.28 2.99
C LEU A 181 13.58 -13.91 3.28
N VAL A 182 12.87 -13.30 2.32
CA VAL A 182 11.48 -12.87 2.50
C VAL A 182 10.54 -13.63 1.55
N GLN A 183 9.44 -14.14 2.10
CA GLN A 183 8.23 -14.49 1.36
C GLN A 183 7.02 -13.80 2.00
N GLY A 184 6.07 -13.35 1.19
CA GLY A 184 4.94 -12.56 1.68
C GLY A 184 5.39 -11.20 2.22
N PHE A 185 5.95 -10.33 1.38
CA PHE A 185 6.31 -8.97 1.84
C PHE A 185 5.04 -8.12 1.97
N HIS A 186 4.57 -7.90 3.19
CA HIS A 186 3.33 -7.18 3.43
C HIS A 186 3.55 -5.73 3.85
N GLY A 187 3.58 -5.44 5.16
CA GLY A 187 3.69 -4.09 5.68
C GLY A 187 4.99 -3.40 5.27
N VAL A 188 4.86 -2.17 4.76
CA VAL A 188 5.98 -1.28 4.44
C VAL A 188 5.72 0.10 5.01
N PHE A 189 6.75 0.74 5.58
CA PHE A 189 6.65 2.13 6.01
C PHE A 189 8.04 2.80 6.05
N PRO A 190 8.22 4.01 5.49
CA PRO A 190 9.44 4.78 5.64
C PRO A 190 9.57 5.38 7.04
N ASP A 191 10.80 5.62 7.48
CA ASP A 191 11.03 6.49 8.64
C ASP A 191 10.70 7.95 8.32
N LYS A 192 10.52 8.73 9.38
CA LYS A 192 10.23 10.18 9.29
C LYS A 192 11.47 11.03 9.57
N ARG A 193 12.47 10.42 10.20
CA ARG A 193 13.71 11.03 10.71
C ARG A 193 14.73 9.93 11.00
N ASP A 194 16.01 10.27 10.95
CA ASP A 194 17.09 9.35 11.33
C ASP A 194 17.04 9.01 12.84
N PRO A 195 17.23 7.74 13.22
CA PRO A 195 17.18 7.25 14.60
C PRO A 195 18.37 7.68 15.48
N VAL A 196 19.48 8.16 14.90
CA VAL A 196 20.74 8.44 15.59
C VAL A 196 21.11 9.92 15.48
N ASP A 197 21.09 10.47 14.27
CA ASP A 197 21.40 11.87 14.01
C ASP A 197 20.14 12.72 13.95
N ALA A 198 19.84 13.40 15.04
CA ALA A 198 18.73 14.32 15.16
C ALA A 198 18.74 15.45 14.10
N ALA A 199 19.88 15.81 13.52
CA ALA A 199 19.93 16.82 12.45
C ALA A 199 19.32 16.32 11.13
N ILE A 200 19.23 15.01 10.94
CA ILE A 200 18.71 14.39 9.72
C ILE A 200 17.20 14.14 9.88
N ASN A 201 16.41 15.17 9.55
CA ASN A 201 14.95 15.18 9.71
C ASN A 201 14.17 14.88 8.42
N HIS A 202 14.53 13.78 7.76
CA HIS A 202 13.84 13.29 6.57
C HIS A 202 13.91 11.76 6.49
N THR A 203 13.17 11.17 5.54
CA THR A 203 13.22 9.73 5.28
C THR A 203 14.60 9.32 4.82
N THR A 204 15.18 8.35 5.52
CA THR A 204 16.48 7.74 5.22
C THR A 204 16.38 6.21 5.12
N ARG A 205 15.32 5.62 5.67
CA ARG A 205 15.11 4.17 5.72
C ARG A 205 13.69 3.82 5.31
N VAL A 206 13.53 2.63 4.75
CA VAL A 206 12.24 2.00 4.48
C VAL A 206 12.22 0.64 5.15
N PHE A 207 11.24 0.44 6.02
CA PHE A 207 11.09 -0.81 6.75
C PHE A 207 10.09 -1.73 6.09
N CYS A 208 10.43 -3.02 6.01
CA CYS A 208 9.71 -4.02 5.24
C CYS A 208 9.47 -5.27 6.09
N GLY A 209 8.21 -5.62 6.36
CA GLY A 209 7.82 -6.79 7.14
C GLY A 209 7.66 -8.06 6.29
N GLY A 210 8.34 -9.14 6.68
CA GLY A 210 8.09 -10.48 6.14
C GLY A 210 6.94 -11.17 6.85
N GLU A 211 5.88 -11.51 6.10
CA GLU A 211 4.63 -12.07 6.62
C GLU A 211 4.66 -13.59 6.75
N PHE A 212 5.36 -14.27 5.84
CA PHE A 212 5.44 -15.73 5.84
C PHE A 212 6.76 -16.19 6.44
N SER A 213 6.66 -17.09 7.40
CA SER A 213 7.83 -17.76 7.95
C SER A 213 8.31 -18.83 6.97
N ILE A 214 9.63 -18.89 6.76
CA ILE A 214 10.29 -19.80 5.82
C ILE A 214 11.53 -20.43 6.46
N PRO A 215 12.06 -21.55 5.92
CA PRO A 215 13.41 -21.96 6.27
C PRO A 215 14.40 -20.87 5.81
N LEU A 216 15.31 -20.44 6.68
CA LEU A 216 16.29 -19.40 6.31
C LEU A 216 17.32 -19.88 5.28
N ASP A 217 17.67 -21.16 5.31
CA ASP A 217 18.37 -21.85 4.23
C ASP A 217 17.35 -22.66 3.41
N ASN A 218 16.59 -21.95 2.57
CA ASN A 218 15.46 -22.49 1.81
C ASN A 218 15.92 -23.32 0.59
N ASN A 219 16.64 -24.42 0.84
CA ASN A 219 17.28 -25.26 -0.17
C ASN A 219 16.50 -26.56 -0.50
N GLY A 220 15.30 -26.71 0.06
CA GLY A 220 14.41 -27.85 -0.17
C GLY A 220 14.68 -29.09 0.71
N LYS A 221 15.69 -29.08 1.58
CA LYS A 221 16.05 -30.26 2.40
C LYS A 221 15.25 -30.42 3.70
N ASN A 222 14.64 -29.35 4.20
CA ASN A 222 13.94 -29.31 5.49
C ASN A 222 12.55 -28.65 5.40
N MET A 223 11.84 -28.86 4.29
CA MET A 223 10.55 -28.22 4.02
C MET A 223 9.43 -28.63 4.98
N ASP A 224 9.57 -29.75 5.68
CA ASP A 224 8.56 -30.21 6.65
C ASP A 224 8.89 -29.75 8.09
N ALA A 225 10.05 -29.12 8.31
CA ALA A 225 10.50 -28.65 9.63
C ALA A 225 9.94 -27.25 9.95
N THR A 226 8.61 -27.11 9.95
CA THR A 226 7.92 -25.82 10.12
C THR A 226 8.23 -25.11 11.43
N ALA A 227 8.61 -25.83 12.48
CA ALA A 227 9.05 -25.26 13.75
C ALA A 227 10.34 -24.40 13.64
N ASP A 228 11.16 -24.65 12.62
CA ASP A 228 12.39 -23.90 12.34
C ASP A 228 12.14 -22.67 11.47
N TYR A 229 10.92 -22.50 10.95
CA TYR A 229 10.60 -21.41 10.05
C TYR A 229 10.64 -20.10 10.80
N ARG A 230 11.17 -19.07 10.15
CA ARG A 230 11.25 -17.73 10.72
C ARG A 230 10.90 -16.69 9.68
N SER A 231 10.40 -15.57 10.17
CA SER A 231 10.21 -14.36 9.39
C SER A 231 11.37 -13.39 9.65
N VAL A 232 11.54 -12.42 8.76
CA VAL A 232 12.53 -11.35 8.94
C VAL A 232 11.88 -9.98 8.74
N PHE A 233 12.35 -9.01 9.52
CA PHE A 233 12.04 -7.60 9.33
C PHE A 233 13.24 -6.92 8.67
N SER A 234 13.05 -6.24 7.54
CA SER A 234 14.13 -5.71 6.72
C SER A 234 14.17 -4.18 6.76
N CYS A 235 15.38 -3.63 6.70
CA CYS A 235 15.63 -2.21 6.52
C CYS A 235 16.33 -1.96 5.18
N VAL A 236 15.76 -1.08 4.38
CA VAL A 236 16.30 -0.65 3.09
C VAL A 236 16.69 0.82 3.19
N ASP A 237 17.83 1.18 2.62
CA ASP A 237 18.26 2.57 2.49
C ASP A 237 17.37 3.30 1.47
N ALA A 238 16.76 4.42 1.85
CA ALA A 238 15.76 5.09 1.01
C ALA A 238 16.34 5.71 -0.28
N GLU A 239 17.65 6.03 -0.29
CA GLU A 239 18.31 6.73 -1.38
C GLU A 239 18.97 5.75 -2.36
N THR A 240 19.74 4.80 -1.85
CA THR A 240 20.44 3.78 -2.64
C THR A 240 19.53 2.62 -3.02
N MET A 241 18.46 2.39 -2.26
CA MET A 241 17.57 1.22 -2.33
C MET A 241 18.27 -0.12 -2.00
N GLU A 242 19.43 -0.09 -1.35
CA GLU A 242 20.12 -1.30 -0.89
C GLU A 242 19.60 -1.78 0.46
N VAL A 243 19.55 -3.11 0.65
CA VAL A 243 19.16 -3.70 1.94
C VAL A 243 20.30 -3.51 2.95
N ARG A 244 20.02 -2.79 4.04
CA ARG A 244 21.02 -2.42 5.05
C ARG A 244 21.23 -3.55 6.07
N TRP A 245 20.13 -4.11 6.56
CA TRP A 245 20.12 -5.17 7.56
C TRP A 245 18.75 -5.82 7.67
N GLN A 246 18.70 -6.98 8.32
CA GLN A 246 17.48 -7.67 8.69
C GLN A 246 17.50 -8.07 10.17
N VAL A 247 16.32 -8.29 10.74
CA VAL A 247 16.12 -8.80 12.10
C VAL A 247 15.37 -10.11 12.00
N LEU A 248 15.96 -11.19 12.53
CA LEU A 248 15.29 -12.48 12.67
C LEU A 248 14.30 -12.42 13.84
N ILE A 249 13.04 -12.80 13.63
CA ILE A 249 12.00 -12.66 14.67
C ILE A 249 11.26 -13.97 14.92
N ASP A 250 10.76 -14.13 16.15
CA ASP A 250 9.67 -15.06 16.42
C ASP A 250 8.33 -14.45 15.95
N GLY A 251 7.46 -15.27 15.38
CA GLY A 251 6.22 -14.86 14.75
C GLY A 251 6.42 -14.31 13.34
N ASN A 252 5.56 -13.38 12.93
CA ASN A 252 5.60 -12.76 11.61
C ASN A 252 5.41 -11.24 11.65
N CYS A 253 5.42 -10.59 10.49
CA CYS A 253 5.05 -9.19 10.34
C CYS A 253 3.79 -9.05 9.48
N ASP A 254 2.78 -8.37 10.00
CA ASP A 254 1.61 -7.92 9.25
C ASP A 254 1.87 -6.50 8.71
N LEU A 255 1.20 -5.48 9.28
CA LEU A 255 1.43 -4.08 8.90
C LEU A 255 2.60 -3.48 9.68
N VAL A 256 3.18 -2.40 9.14
CA VAL A 256 4.33 -1.69 9.72
C VAL A 256 3.98 -0.24 10.01
N ALA A 257 4.54 0.34 11.07
CA ALA A 257 4.50 1.77 11.35
C ALA A 257 5.85 2.27 11.88
N THR A 258 6.08 3.58 11.76
CA THR A 258 7.29 4.26 12.24
C THR A 258 6.95 5.42 13.18
N SER A 259 7.74 5.54 14.24
CA SER A 259 7.75 6.66 15.18
C SER A 259 8.07 7.99 14.47
N TYR A 260 7.60 9.10 15.04
CA TYR A 260 7.95 10.45 14.55
C TYR A 260 9.35 10.90 14.97
N ASP A 261 9.91 10.35 16.05
CA ASP A 261 11.26 10.66 16.49
C ASP A 261 12.34 9.80 15.80
N GLY A 262 11.93 8.88 14.93
CA GLY A 262 12.80 7.99 14.15
C GLY A 262 13.29 6.76 14.91
N LYS A 263 13.13 6.69 16.24
CA LYS A 263 13.80 5.67 17.07
C LYS A 263 13.24 4.27 16.92
N LEU A 264 11.92 4.17 16.70
CA LEU A 264 11.20 2.91 16.63
C LEU A 264 10.52 2.72 15.28
N ALA A 265 10.60 1.49 14.77
CA ALA A 265 9.63 0.92 13.85
C ALA A 265 8.86 -0.18 14.59
N CYS A 266 7.67 -0.53 14.14
CA CYS A 266 6.91 -1.64 14.71
C CYS A 266 6.09 -2.38 13.67
N SER A 267 5.70 -3.60 14.02
CA SER A 267 4.79 -4.41 13.22
C SER A 267 3.84 -5.21 14.11
N ASN A 268 2.57 -5.28 13.73
CA ASN A 268 1.69 -6.28 14.34
C ASN A 268 2.09 -7.68 13.87
N GLN A 269 1.88 -8.65 14.73
CA GLN A 269 2.08 -10.06 14.44
C GLN A 269 0.73 -10.74 14.61
N TYR A 270 0.32 -11.56 13.64
CA TYR A 270 -0.91 -12.33 13.75
C TYR A 270 -0.65 -13.82 13.98
N ASN A 271 0.60 -14.28 13.89
CA ASN A 271 0.97 -15.67 14.03
C ASN A 271 2.16 -15.78 14.98
N THR A 272 1.97 -15.41 16.25
CA THR A 272 3.03 -15.56 17.26
C THR A 272 3.27 -17.01 17.67
N GLU A 273 2.35 -17.89 17.30
CA GLU A 273 2.40 -19.35 17.47
C GLU A 273 3.38 -20.03 16.50
N ASN A 274 3.78 -19.33 15.43
CA ASN A 274 4.49 -19.91 14.28
C ASN A 274 3.74 -21.11 13.68
N GLY A 275 2.40 -21.06 13.69
CA GLY A 275 1.54 -22.06 13.08
C GLY A 275 1.73 -22.11 11.55
N ALA A 276 1.70 -23.31 10.98
CA ALA A 276 1.68 -23.52 9.53
C ALA A 276 0.25 -23.66 8.98
N HIS A 277 -0.69 -24.06 9.84
CA HIS A 277 -2.11 -24.17 9.54
C HIS A 277 -2.90 -23.05 10.23
N TYR A 278 -4.00 -22.62 9.63
CA TYR A 278 -4.72 -21.42 10.06
C TYR A 278 -5.31 -21.59 11.48
N GLU A 279 -5.69 -22.81 11.86
CA GLU A 279 -6.18 -23.14 13.20
C GLU A 279 -5.12 -22.91 14.29
N ASP A 280 -3.85 -23.19 13.99
CA ASP A 280 -2.73 -22.96 14.91
C ASP A 280 -2.44 -21.47 15.05
N MET A 281 -2.47 -20.74 13.93
CA MET A 281 -2.26 -19.30 13.87
C MET A 281 -3.31 -18.49 14.64
N MET A 282 -4.43 -19.10 15.05
CA MET A 282 -5.51 -18.43 15.78
C MET A 282 -5.67 -18.98 17.20
N SER A 283 -4.72 -19.79 17.67
CA SER A 283 -4.85 -20.50 18.94
C SER A 283 -4.50 -19.61 20.14
N ALA A 284 -3.64 -18.59 19.96
CA ALA A 284 -3.33 -17.62 20.99
C ALA A 284 -4.43 -16.55 21.14
N GLU A 285 -4.80 -16.23 22.37
CA GLU A 285 -5.74 -15.13 22.66
C GLU A 285 -5.11 -13.73 22.52
N ARG A 286 -3.78 -13.69 22.55
CA ARG A 286 -2.96 -12.51 22.36
C ARG A 286 -1.73 -12.88 21.55
N ASP A 287 -1.58 -12.19 20.45
CA ASP A 287 -0.33 -12.10 19.70
C ASP A 287 0.48 -10.91 20.23
N ALA A 288 1.17 -10.18 19.36
CA ALA A 288 1.97 -9.04 19.74
C ALA A 288 1.99 -7.94 18.67
N CYS A 289 2.34 -6.74 19.10
CA CYS A 289 3.01 -5.74 18.28
C CYS A 289 4.49 -5.76 18.67
N ILE A 290 5.37 -6.06 17.71
CA ILE A 290 6.82 -6.05 17.90
C ILE A 290 7.38 -4.67 17.57
N PHE A 291 8.22 -4.12 18.44
CA PHE A 291 8.91 -2.84 18.26
C PHE A 291 10.41 -3.07 18.06
N PHE A 292 11.00 -2.37 17.10
CA PHE A 292 12.40 -2.46 16.72
C PHE A 292 13.13 -1.19 17.12
N ASN A 293 14.15 -1.30 17.97
CA ASN A 293 15.02 -0.17 18.33
C ASN A 293 16.08 0.01 17.24
N VAL A 294 15.81 0.92 16.31
CA VAL A 294 16.56 1.06 15.06
C VAL A 294 18.04 1.40 15.32
N ALA A 295 18.30 2.33 16.25
CA ALA A 295 19.67 2.72 16.62
C ALA A 295 20.45 1.56 17.25
N ARG A 296 19.84 0.77 18.14
CA ARG A 296 20.50 -0.40 18.75
C ARG A 296 20.77 -1.50 17.74
N ILE A 297 19.85 -1.75 16.81
CA ILE A 297 20.04 -2.70 15.71
C ILE A 297 21.24 -2.29 14.86
N GLU A 298 21.33 -1.03 14.47
CA GLU A 298 22.45 -0.53 13.67
C GLU A 298 23.78 -0.57 14.41
N ALA A 299 23.77 -0.30 15.72
CA ALA A 299 24.95 -0.48 16.57
C ALA A 299 25.38 -1.96 16.63
N ALA A 300 24.45 -2.90 16.73
CA ALA A 300 24.73 -4.34 16.71
C ALA A 300 25.32 -4.79 15.37
N VAL A 301 24.75 -4.32 14.25
CA VAL A 301 25.28 -4.58 12.90
C VAL A 301 26.70 -4.04 12.78
N LYS A 302 26.93 -2.78 13.17
CA LYS A 302 28.26 -2.13 13.13
C LYS A 302 29.28 -2.86 14.00
N ALA A 303 28.85 -3.43 15.12
CA ALA A 303 29.69 -4.23 16.01
C ALA A 303 29.93 -5.68 15.53
N GLY A 304 29.42 -6.06 14.35
CA GLY A 304 29.56 -7.41 13.83
C GLY A 304 28.69 -8.46 14.51
N LYS A 305 27.68 -8.05 15.28
CA LYS A 305 26.78 -8.95 16.03
C LYS A 305 25.62 -9.44 15.16
N PHE A 306 25.96 -10.03 14.02
CA PHE A 306 24.99 -10.55 13.06
C PHE A 306 25.44 -11.88 12.47
N LYS A 307 24.50 -12.57 11.83
CA LYS A 307 24.75 -13.72 10.98
C LYS A 307 24.36 -13.40 9.55
N THR A 308 24.76 -14.28 8.63
CA THR A 308 24.22 -14.34 7.27
C THR A 308 23.56 -15.70 7.09
N TYR A 309 22.58 -15.79 6.20
CA TYR A 309 21.81 -17.02 5.97
C TYR A 309 21.73 -17.34 4.48
N GLY A 310 21.82 -18.63 4.16
CA GLY A 310 21.87 -19.12 2.79
C GLY A 310 22.99 -18.44 1.98
N GLY A 311 22.65 -17.94 0.80
CA GLY A 311 23.56 -17.16 -0.05
C GLY A 311 23.53 -15.64 0.18
N SER A 312 22.71 -15.14 1.12
CA SER A 312 22.57 -13.70 1.35
C SER A 312 23.78 -13.14 2.10
N LYS A 313 24.25 -11.96 1.68
CA LYS A 313 25.30 -11.20 2.39
C LYS A 313 24.73 -10.15 3.35
N VAL A 314 23.41 -10.01 3.41
CA VAL A 314 22.74 -9.02 4.26
C VAL A 314 22.93 -9.41 5.73
N PRO A 315 23.38 -8.49 6.60
CA PRO A 315 23.56 -8.78 8.01
C PRO A 315 22.19 -8.99 8.67
N VAL A 316 22.05 -10.11 9.40
CA VAL A 316 20.84 -10.47 10.13
C VAL A 316 21.14 -10.53 11.63
N VAL A 317 20.54 -9.62 12.41
CA VAL A 317 20.63 -9.62 13.88
C VAL A 317 19.53 -10.48 14.50
N ASP A 318 19.74 -10.91 15.74
CA ASP A 318 18.79 -11.74 16.48
C ASP A 318 17.75 -10.88 17.23
N GLY A 319 16.52 -10.89 16.73
CA GLY A 319 15.34 -10.27 17.35
C GLY A 319 14.40 -11.30 17.96
N THR A 320 14.79 -12.55 18.18
CA THR A 320 13.92 -13.56 18.81
C THR A 320 13.63 -13.20 20.27
N LYS A 321 12.51 -13.69 20.81
CA LYS A 321 12.14 -13.49 22.22
C LYS A 321 13.24 -14.00 23.16
N ALA A 322 13.83 -15.15 22.82
CA ALA A 322 14.92 -15.73 23.60
C ALA A 322 16.18 -14.84 23.62
N GLY A 323 16.55 -14.25 22.48
CA GLY A 323 17.70 -13.34 22.37
C GLY A 323 17.48 -11.96 22.99
N ASN A 324 16.23 -11.59 23.33
CA ASN A 324 15.84 -10.23 23.71
C ASN A 324 15.08 -10.17 25.05
N ALA A 325 15.38 -11.09 25.96
CA ALA A 325 14.73 -11.18 27.27
C ALA A 325 15.11 -10.04 28.24
N ASP A 326 16.34 -9.51 28.14
CA ASP A 326 16.82 -8.38 28.95
C ASP A 326 16.58 -7.06 28.22
N PRO A 327 15.68 -6.18 28.71
CA PRO A 327 15.34 -4.94 28.01
C PRO A 327 16.54 -4.01 27.77
N LYS A 328 17.57 -4.05 28.62
CA LYS A 328 18.77 -3.20 28.51
C LYS A 328 19.65 -3.54 27.32
N THR A 329 19.59 -4.79 26.86
CA THR A 329 20.37 -5.28 25.71
C THR A 329 19.50 -5.64 24.52
N ALA A 330 18.17 -5.72 24.71
CA ALA A 330 17.21 -6.02 23.68
C ALA A 330 17.27 -5.03 22.51
N LEU A 331 17.21 -5.60 21.31
CA LEU A 331 17.03 -4.94 20.03
C LEU A 331 15.55 -4.76 19.69
N VAL A 332 14.69 -5.64 20.22
CA VAL A 332 13.25 -5.61 20.01
C VAL A 332 12.45 -5.76 21.30
N CYS A 333 11.21 -5.27 21.29
CA CYS A 333 10.24 -5.41 22.37
C CYS A 333 8.95 -6.03 21.82
N TYR A 334 8.42 -7.07 22.48
CA TYR A 334 7.16 -7.70 22.11
C TYR A 334 6.05 -7.25 23.06
N VAL A 335 5.11 -6.43 22.59
CA VAL A 335 3.96 -5.95 23.38
C VAL A 335 2.73 -6.80 23.06
N PRO A 336 2.12 -7.53 24.02
CA PRO A 336 0.97 -8.38 23.73
C PRO A 336 -0.26 -7.60 23.22
N VAL A 337 -0.93 -8.11 22.17
CA VAL A 337 -2.13 -7.50 21.56
C VAL A 337 -3.14 -8.59 21.15
N SER A 338 -4.42 -8.41 21.50
CA SER A 338 -5.51 -9.30 21.07
C SER A 338 -6.10 -8.86 19.74
N LYS A 339 -6.55 -9.74 18.83
CA LYS A 339 -6.19 -11.14 18.60
C LYS A 339 -5.98 -11.29 17.10
N ASN A 340 -4.86 -11.85 16.67
CA ASN A 340 -4.39 -11.79 15.30
C ASN A 340 -4.39 -10.34 14.74
N PRO A 341 -3.85 -9.35 15.48
CA PRO A 341 -3.95 -7.94 15.14
C PRO A 341 -3.39 -7.66 13.73
N HIS A 342 -3.96 -6.64 13.08
CA HIS A 342 -3.68 -6.34 11.67
C HIS A 342 -3.00 -4.98 11.53
N GLY A 343 -3.79 -3.91 11.47
CA GLY A 343 -3.26 -2.55 11.32
C GLY A 343 -2.55 -2.03 12.57
N VAL A 344 -1.36 -1.47 12.39
CA VAL A 344 -0.67 -0.65 13.40
C VAL A 344 -0.47 0.75 12.83
N ASN A 345 -0.89 1.78 13.57
CA ASN A 345 -0.89 3.15 13.08
C ASN A 345 -0.34 4.10 14.15
N ALA A 346 0.72 4.85 13.83
CA ALA A 346 1.23 5.89 14.72
C ALA A 346 0.29 7.12 14.70
N SER A 347 -0.07 7.63 15.87
CA SER A 347 -0.86 8.86 15.99
C SER A 347 -0.06 10.07 15.50
N PRO A 348 -0.72 11.10 14.91
CA PRO A 348 -0.01 12.26 14.35
C PRO A 348 0.65 13.15 15.41
N ASP A 349 0.26 13.05 16.68
CA ASP A 349 0.95 13.69 17.80
C ASP A 349 2.21 12.92 18.27
N GLY A 350 2.52 11.79 17.64
CA GLY A 350 3.70 10.97 17.89
C GLY A 350 3.68 10.17 19.20
N LYS A 351 2.56 10.15 19.92
CA LYS A 351 2.48 9.59 21.27
C LYS A 351 2.04 8.13 21.33
N TYR A 352 1.25 7.67 20.35
CA TYR A 352 0.58 6.37 20.43
C TYR A 352 0.73 5.54 19.16
N TYR A 353 0.66 4.22 19.32
CA TYR A 353 0.45 3.26 18.25
C TYR A 353 -0.89 2.59 18.46
N ALA A 354 -1.81 2.77 17.52
CA ALA A 354 -3.11 2.11 17.52
C ALA A 354 -3.02 0.77 16.78
N CYS A 355 -3.14 -0.33 17.52
CA CYS A 355 -3.12 -1.69 16.99
C CYS A 355 -4.56 -2.21 16.86
N SER A 356 -5.02 -2.42 15.63
CA SER A 356 -6.35 -2.95 15.31
C SER A 356 -6.43 -4.44 15.61
N GLY A 357 -7.33 -4.83 16.51
CA GLY A 357 -7.36 -6.17 17.09
C GLY A 357 -7.92 -7.28 16.19
N LYS A 358 -8.36 -6.98 14.95
CA LYS A 358 -8.94 -7.92 13.96
C LYS A 358 -9.98 -8.88 14.55
N LEU A 359 -9.57 -10.06 15.03
CA LEU A 359 -10.47 -11.04 15.61
C LEU A 359 -10.99 -10.63 17.00
N SER A 360 -10.22 -9.76 17.68
CA SER A 360 -10.72 -9.01 18.83
C SER A 360 -11.48 -7.77 18.36
N PRO A 361 -12.68 -7.48 18.88
CA PRO A 361 -13.45 -6.27 18.56
C PRO A 361 -12.91 -5.05 19.32
N THR A 362 -11.59 -4.87 19.32
CA THR A 362 -10.90 -3.82 20.08
C THR A 362 -9.78 -3.17 19.26
N ALA A 363 -9.30 -2.02 19.72
CA ALA A 363 -8.01 -1.47 19.33
C ALA A 363 -7.18 -1.23 20.59
N THR A 364 -5.91 -1.64 20.57
CA THR A 364 -4.96 -1.42 21.66
C THR A 364 -4.14 -0.17 21.38
N LEU A 365 -4.13 0.79 22.31
CA LEU A 365 -3.25 1.97 22.23
C LEU A 365 -1.99 1.71 23.06
N ILE A 366 -0.83 1.78 22.40
CA ILE A 366 0.48 1.62 23.03
C ILE A 366 1.18 2.97 23.07
N GLU A 367 1.56 3.45 24.25
CA GLU A 367 2.26 4.73 24.41
C GLU A 367 3.75 4.61 24.05
N HIS A 368 4.22 5.47 23.14
CA HIS A 368 5.58 5.48 22.64
C HIS A 368 6.64 5.65 23.72
N ALA A 369 6.42 6.57 24.66
CA ALA A 369 7.34 6.83 25.76
C ALA A 369 7.52 5.61 26.68
N LEU A 370 6.47 4.78 26.85
CA LEU A 370 6.55 3.57 27.66
C LEU A 370 7.35 2.46 26.97
N VAL A 371 7.27 2.35 25.64
CA VAL A 371 8.11 1.41 24.88
C VAL A 371 9.58 1.83 24.95
N LEU A 372 9.89 3.12 24.80
CA LEU A 372 11.26 3.61 24.98
C LEU A 372 11.77 3.36 26.40
N LYS A 373 10.96 3.67 27.42
CA LYS A 373 11.27 3.39 28.83
C LYS A 373 11.50 1.91 29.10
N TRP A 374 10.82 1.01 28.38
CA TRP A 374 11.05 -0.43 28.52
C TRP A 374 12.46 -0.80 28.06
N PHE A 375 12.99 -0.18 27.00
CA PHE A 375 14.36 -0.45 26.53
C PHE A 375 15.45 0.08 27.47
N ASP A 376 15.17 1.08 28.31
CA ASP A 376 16.12 1.69 29.27
C ASP A 376 16.24 0.88 30.58
#